data_AF-A0A4R8V803-F1
#
_entry.id   AF-A0A4R8V803-F1
#
_cell.length_a   1.000
_cell.length_b   1.000
_cell.length_c   1.000
_cell.angle_alpha   90.00
_cell.angle_beta   90.00
_cell.angle_gamma   90.00
#
_symmetry.space_group_name_H-M   'P 1'
#
loop_
_entity.id
_entity.type
_entity.pdbx_description
1 polymer ?
#
loop_
_entity_poly.entity_id
_entity_poly.type
_entity_poly.pdbx_seq_one_letter_code
_entity_poly.pdbx_strand_id
1 'polypeptide(L)'
;MARAAADDGTICRWVNQTSGATIDIGVSSPGATAFAAARSAARSGTPVGGLGDEAYFTVSGGVGVLQAFAGSIWVTASSEYFAVPQDATTIVAKAVAAGR
;
A
#
# COMPACT_ATOMS: atom_id res chain seq x y z
N MET A 1 -2.06 7.10 -2.00
CA MET A 1 -3.50 7.02 -2.33
C MET A 1 -3.87 7.81 -3.59
N ALA A 2 -3.61 9.12 -3.71
CA ALA A 2 -3.97 9.91 -4.90
C ALA A 2 -3.39 9.40 -6.24
N ARG A 3 -2.27 8.68 -6.21
CA ARG A 3 -1.64 8.12 -7.42
C ARG A 3 -2.42 6.96 -8.02
N ALA A 4 -3.03 6.10 -7.19
CA ALA A 4 -3.76 4.94 -7.70
C ALA A 4 -4.96 5.34 -8.56
N ALA A 5 -5.72 6.36 -8.15
CA ALA A 5 -6.81 6.89 -8.98
C ALA A 5 -6.34 7.55 -10.28
N ALA A 6 -5.09 8.03 -10.33
CA ALA A 6 -4.51 8.64 -11.53
C ALA A 6 -4.00 7.61 -12.56
N ASP A 7 -3.83 6.35 -12.14
CA ASP A 7 -3.30 5.25 -12.96
C ASP A 7 -4.39 4.22 -13.33
N ASP A 8 -5.68 4.63 -13.40
CA ASP A 8 -6.86 3.73 -13.53
C ASP A 8 -6.90 2.61 -12.47
N GLY A 9 -6.31 2.88 -11.31
CA GLY A 9 -6.26 1.97 -10.17
C GLY A 9 -7.55 1.96 -9.36
N THR A 10 -7.72 0.89 -8.59
CA THR A 10 -8.85 0.76 -7.65
C THR A 10 -8.45 1.26 -6.27
N ILE A 11 -9.30 2.07 -5.64
CA ILE A 11 -9.15 2.50 -4.25
C ILE A 11 -10.37 2.04 -3.45
N CYS A 12 -10.12 1.30 -2.38
CA CYS A 12 -11.11 0.92 -1.38
C CYS A 12 -10.82 1.65 -0.07
N ARG A 13 -11.84 2.28 0.51
CA ARG A 13 -11.79 2.91 1.83
C ARG A 13 -12.83 2.29 2.74
N TRP A 14 -12.39 1.76 3.87
CA TRP A 14 -13.26 1.40 4.99
C TRP A 14 -13.18 2.49 6.05
N VAL A 15 -14.34 2.82 6.63
CA VAL A 15 -14.45 3.81 7.70
C VAL A 15 -15.09 3.15 8.91
N ASN A 16 -14.44 3.22 10.06
CA ASN A 16 -15.09 2.94 11.32
C ASN A 16 -16.08 4.08 11.61
N GLN A 17 -17.38 3.81 11.52
CA GLN A 17 -18.40 4.85 11.64
C GLN A 17 -18.52 5.46 13.05
N THR A 18 -17.91 4.83 14.06
CA THR A 18 -17.92 5.34 15.44
C THR A 18 -16.69 6.21 15.72
N SER A 19 -15.49 5.76 15.34
CA SER A 19 -14.24 6.50 15.58
C SER A 19 -13.84 7.45 14.45
N GLY A 20 -14.38 7.26 13.25
CA GLY A 20 -13.96 7.97 12.02
C GLY A 20 -12.67 7.43 11.40
N ALA A 21 -12.00 6.47 12.04
CA ALA A 21 -10.76 5.88 11.57
C ALA A 21 -10.92 5.22 10.20
N THR A 22 -9.91 5.37 9.33
CA THR A 22 -9.95 4.83 7.96
C THR A 22 -8.91 3.74 7.73
N ILE A 23 -9.28 2.75 6.92
CA ILE A 23 -8.34 1.84 6.26
C ILE A 23 -8.46 2.11 4.77
N ASP A 24 -7.38 2.58 4.17
CA ASP A 24 -7.32 2.86 2.74
C ASP A 24 -6.44 1.84 2.05
N ILE A 25 -6.90 1.31 0.92
CA ILE A 25 -6.13 0.41 0.07
C ILE A 25 -6.26 0.87 -1.37
N GLY A 26 -5.12 1.01 -2.04
CA GLY A 26 -5.03 1.31 -3.46
C GLY A 26 -4.25 0.23 -4.19
N VAL A 27 -4.75 -0.17 -5.35
CA VAL A 27 -4.03 -1.01 -6.33
C VAL A 27 -3.92 -0.24 -7.62
N SER A 28 -2.73 -0.17 -8.20
CA SER A 28 -2.45 0.62 -9.40
C SER A 28 -1.41 -0.05 -10.28
N SER A 29 -1.41 0.30 -11.56
CA SER A 29 -0.39 -0.15 -12.52
C SER A 29 0.21 1.06 -13.25
N PRO A 30 0.97 1.92 -12.54
CA PRO A 30 1.55 3.12 -13.15
C PRO A 30 2.50 2.78 -14.30
N GLY A 31 2.69 3.76 -15.20
CA GLY A 31 3.75 3.69 -16.20
C GLY A 31 5.14 3.47 -15.57
N ALA A 32 6.05 2.82 -16.29
CA ALA A 32 7.32 2.33 -15.78
C ALA A 32 8.15 3.37 -14.99
N THR A 33 8.18 4.63 -15.45
CA THR A 33 8.89 5.72 -14.77
C THR A 33 8.30 6.03 -13.40
N ALA A 34 6.97 6.12 -13.30
CA ALA A 34 6.29 6.40 -12.05
C ALA A 34 6.37 5.19 -11.09
N PHE A 35 6.29 3.98 -11.62
CA PHE A 35 6.48 2.75 -10.85
C PHE A 35 7.88 2.67 -10.23
N ALA A 36 8.92 2.92 -11.02
CA ALA A 36 10.31 2.91 -10.55
C ALA A 36 10.57 4.01 -9.50
N ALA A 37 10.02 5.21 -9.70
CA ALA A 37 10.12 6.31 -8.74
C ALA A 37 9.44 5.96 -7.40
N ALA A 38 8.22 5.41 -7.44
CA ALA A 38 7.50 4.97 -6.25
C ALA A 38 8.27 3.88 -5.49
N ARG A 39 8.79 2.88 -6.21
CA ARG A 39 9.62 1.80 -5.64
C ARG A 39 10.90 2.34 -4.99
N SER A 40 11.59 3.26 -5.66
CA SER A 40 12.79 3.90 -5.10
C SER A 40 12.48 4.72 -3.84
N ALA A 41 11.35 5.43 -3.81
CA ALA A 41 10.96 6.22 -2.65
C ALA A 41 10.58 5.32 -1.46
N ALA A 42 9.89 4.19 -1.71
CA ALA A 42 9.46 3.26 -0.67
C ALA A 42 10.64 2.61 0.09
N ARG A 43 11.82 2.51 -0.53
CA ARG A 43 13.05 1.93 0.05
C ARG A 43 13.57 2.65 1.29
N SER A 44 13.12 3.87 1.58
CA SER A 44 13.44 4.54 2.84
C SER A 44 12.73 3.92 4.05
N GLY A 45 11.73 3.06 3.83
CA GLY A 45 11.01 2.35 4.87
C GLY A 45 11.64 1.01 5.27
N THR A 46 11.02 0.37 6.27
CA THR A 46 11.41 -0.96 6.76
C THR A 46 11.02 -2.03 5.75
N PRO A 47 11.95 -2.88 5.26
CA PRO A 47 11.61 -3.97 4.35
C PRO A 47 10.66 -5.00 4.97
N VAL A 48 9.71 -5.50 4.19
CA VAL A 48 8.73 -6.52 4.59
C VAL A 48 8.80 -7.68 3.61
N GLY A 49 9.08 -8.89 4.11
CA GLY A 49 9.14 -10.10 3.29
C GLY A 49 7.75 -10.70 3.01
N GLY A 50 7.64 -11.47 1.92
CA GLY A 50 6.45 -12.28 1.62
C GLY A 50 5.30 -11.54 0.94
N LEU A 51 5.52 -10.30 0.49
CA LEU A 51 4.52 -9.48 -0.20
C LEU A 51 5.04 -9.02 -1.56
N GLY A 52 4.65 -9.72 -2.63
CA GLY A 52 5.12 -9.39 -3.98
C GLY A 52 6.63 -9.61 -4.14
N ASP A 53 7.25 -8.75 -4.94
CA ASP A 53 8.69 -8.76 -5.21
C ASP A 53 9.46 -7.91 -4.19
N GLU A 54 8.91 -6.75 -3.83
CA GLU A 54 9.44 -5.85 -2.80
C GLU A 54 8.28 -5.24 -2.01
N ALA A 55 8.43 -5.12 -0.68
CA ALA A 55 7.50 -4.37 0.14
C ALA A 55 8.21 -3.59 1.24
N TYR A 56 7.63 -2.44 1.60
CA TYR A 56 8.20 -1.50 2.57
C TYR A 56 7.12 -0.89 3.44
N PHE A 57 7.42 -0.77 4.72
CA PHE A 57 6.54 -0.20 5.73
C PHE A 57 7.14 1.09 6.31
N THR A 58 6.30 2.09 6.53
CA THR A 58 6.66 3.34 7.18
C THR A 58 5.56 3.76 8.14
N VAL A 59 5.91 4.51 9.18
CA VAL A 59 4.94 5.20 10.03
C VAL A 59 5.27 6.68 10.00
N SER A 60 4.28 7.52 9.73
CA SER A 60 4.42 8.97 9.76
C SER A 60 3.17 9.60 10.37
N GLY A 61 3.35 10.48 11.36
CA GLY A 61 2.23 11.15 12.02
C GLY A 61 1.19 10.21 12.63
N GLY A 62 1.61 9.01 13.08
CA GLY A 62 0.70 7.99 13.62
C GLY A 62 -0.02 7.13 12.58
N VAL A 63 0.21 7.36 11.28
CA VAL A 63 -0.37 6.55 10.20
C VAL A 63 0.69 5.60 9.65
N GLY A 64 0.42 4.31 9.73
CA GLY A 64 1.22 3.30 9.06
C GLY A 64 0.86 3.19 7.58
N VAL A 65 1.88 3.02 6.75
CA VAL A 65 1.75 2.83 5.30
C VAL A 65 2.57 1.62 4.89
N LEU A 66 1.89 0.60 4.34
CA LEU A 66 2.51 -0.57 3.73
C LEU A 66 2.40 -0.47 2.21
N GLN A 67 3.52 -0.58 1.52
CA GLN A 67 3.60 -0.54 0.06
C GLN A 67 4.18 -1.87 -0.43
N ALA A 68 3.54 -2.49 -1.42
CA ALA A 68 4.03 -3.72 -2.06
C ALA A 68 4.07 -3.55 -3.58
N PHE A 69 5.13 -4.04 -4.20
CA PHE A 69 5.39 -4.00 -5.63
C PHE A 69 5.47 -5.43 -6.13
N ALA A 70 4.67 -5.78 -7.13
CA ALA A 70 4.65 -7.13 -7.72
C ALA A 70 4.43 -7.03 -9.23
N GLY A 71 5.39 -7.47 -10.04
CA GLY A 71 5.31 -7.27 -11.49
C GLY A 71 5.14 -5.78 -11.83
N SER A 72 4.04 -5.43 -12.51
CA SER A 72 3.66 -4.04 -12.82
C SER A 72 2.71 -3.39 -11.82
N ILE A 73 2.23 -4.13 -10.81
CA ILE A 73 1.24 -3.62 -9.85
C ILE A 73 1.90 -3.07 -8.59
N TRP A 74 1.38 -1.93 -8.14
CA TRP A 74 1.75 -1.26 -6.91
C TRP A 74 0.52 -1.18 -6.00
N VAL A 75 0.64 -1.84 -4.84
CA VAL A 75 -0.36 -1.87 -3.79
C VAL A 75 0.09 -0.95 -2.65
N THR A 76 -0.81 -0.08 -2.19
CA THR A 76 -0.60 0.74 -1.00
C THR A 76 -1.72 0.50 0.00
N ALA A 77 -1.40 0.34 1.28
CA ALA A 77 -2.38 0.32 2.36
C ALA A 77 -1.98 1.33 3.44
N SER A 78 -2.93 2.10 3.96
CA SER A 78 -2.66 3.06 5.04
C SER A 78 -3.78 3.13 6.08
N SER A 79 -3.40 3.23 7.35
CA SER A 79 -4.33 3.41 8.48
C SER A 79 -3.58 3.86 9.74
N GLU A 80 -4.27 4.56 10.64
CA GLU A 80 -3.79 4.77 12.01
C GLU A 80 -3.74 3.48 12.83
N TYR A 81 -4.45 2.43 12.41
CA TYR A 81 -4.40 1.11 13.03
C TYR A 81 -3.17 0.29 12.64
N PHE A 82 -2.37 0.75 11.67
CA PHE A 82 -1.16 0.06 11.24
C PHE A 82 0.03 0.59 12.05
N ALA A 83 0.26 0.02 13.23
CA ALA A 83 1.40 0.35 14.07
C ALA A 83 2.66 -0.43 13.67
N VAL A 84 2.47 -1.65 13.18
CA VAL A 84 3.51 -2.55 12.68
C VAL A 84 3.13 -3.13 11.31
N PRO A 85 4.10 -3.62 10.51
CA PRO A 85 3.80 -4.19 9.20
C PRO A 85 2.74 -5.29 9.22
N GLN A 86 2.75 -6.12 10.26
CA GLN A 86 1.88 -7.28 10.45
C GLN A 86 0.39 -6.90 10.45
N ASP A 87 0.04 -5.69 10.88
CA ASP A 87 -1.34 -5.20 10.92
C ASP A 87 -1.94 -5.08 9.51
N ALA A 88 -1.11 -4.80 8.51
CA ALA A 88 -1.51 -4.59 7.12
C ALA A 88 -1.19 -5.79 6.20
N THR A 89 -0.35 -6.73 6.64
CA THR A 89 0.14 -7.84 5.80
C THR A 89 -0.97 -8.66 5.16
N THR A 90 -1.99 -9.06 5.93
CA THR A 90 -3.06 -9.93 5.40
C THR A 90 -3.83 -9.27 4.27
N ILE A 91 -4.19 -7.98 4.43
CA ILE A 91 -5.01 -7.29 3.45
C ILE A 91 -4.20 -6.89 2.21
N VAL A 92 -2.93 -6.52 2.38
CA VAL A 92 -2.01 -6.26 1.26
C VAL A 92 -1.72 -7.55 0.48
N ALA A 93 -1.51 -8.68 1.15
CA ALA A 93 -1.31 -9.97 0.48
C ALA A 93 -2.50 -10.35 -0.40
N LYS A 94 -3.74 -10.14 0.08
CA LYS A 94 -4.96 -10.36 -0.70
C LYS A 94 -5.06 -9.42 -1.89
N ALA A 95 -4.74 -8.15 -1.73
CA ALA A 95 -4.74 -7.17 -2.81
C ALA A 95 -3.69 -7.49 -3.90
N VAL A 96 -2.48 -7.89 -3.50
CA VAL A 96 -1.43 -8.35 -4.44
C VAL A 96 -1.89 -9.60 -5.20
N ALA A 97 -2.55 -10.53 -4.52
CA ALA A 97 -3.05 -11.74 -5.17
C ALA A 97 -4.21 -11.47 -6.15
N ALA A 98 -5.06 -10.48 -5.86
CA ALA A 98 -6.21 -10.14 -6.70
C ALA A 98 -5.86 -9.24 -7.90
N GLY A 99 -4.74 -8.50 -7.83
CA GLY A 99 -4.27 -7.63 -8.91
C GLY A 99 -3.40 -8.31 -9.96
N ARG A 100 -3.16 -9.62 -9.83
CA ARG A 100 -2.48 -10.47 -10.81
C ARG A 100 -3.50 -11.17 -11.69
#